data_AF-D9SUF9-F1
#
_entry.id   AF-D9SUF9-F1
#
_cell.length_a   1.000
_cell.length_b   1.000
_cell.length_c   1.000
_cell.angle_alpha   90.00
_cell.angle_beta   90.00
_cell.angle_gamma   90.00
#
_symmetry.space_group_name_H-M   'P 1'
#
loop_
_entity.id
_entity.type
_entity.pdbx_description
1 polymer ?
#
loop_
_entity_poly.entity_id
_entity_poly.type
_entity_poly.pdbx_seq_one_letter_code
_entity_poly.pdbx_strand_id
1 'polypeptide(L)'
;MDLINERVEHINFGAGVINEIDGSKVWVDFKQEVGIKAFIYPDAFGKFLKAVNTTIQNNIMEELNIKQAEIERKRKEKELEAAELEKKKESTTVKKKSTTRVTKKKITS
;
A
#
# COMPACT_ATOMS: atom_id res chain seq x y z
N MET A 1 13.65 -14.91 11.31
CA MET A 1 13.03 -14.81 12.65
C MET A 1 11.99 -15.90 12.79
N ASP A 2 12.07 -16.68 13.86
CA ASP A 2 11.03 -17.63 14.22
C ASP A 2 9.92 -16.89 14.98
N LEU A 3 8.83 -16.63 14.27
CA LEU A 3 7.63 -15.99 14.82
C LEU A 3 6.63 -17.03 15.36
N ILE A 4 6.86 -18.32 15.09
CA ILE A 4 5.99 -19.41 15.54
C ILE A 4 6.10 -19.56 17.06
N ASN A 5 4.96 -19.76 17.74
CA ASN A 5 4.80 -19.76 19.19
C ASN A 5 5.06 -18.42 19.89
N GLU A 6 5.19 -17.31 19.16
CA GLU A 6 5.28 -15.98 19.78
C GLU A 6 3.90 -15.51 20.24
N ARG A 7 3.88 -14.81 21.37
CA ARG A 7 2.67 -14.26 21.97
C ARG A 7 2.39 -12.89 21.39
N VAL A 8 1.18 -12.72 20.88
CA VAL A 8 0.70 -11.46 20.31
C VAL A 8 -0.58 -11.03 20.99
N GLU A 9 -0.90 -9.76 20.89
CA GLU A 9 -2.12 -9.17 21.42
C GLU A 9 -2.87 -8.47 20.29
N HIS A 10 -4.13 -8.83 20.10
CA HIS A 10 -5.02 -8.19 19.16
C HIS A 10 -5.95 -7.22 19.88
N ILE A 11 -6.13 -6.03 19.32
CA ILE A 11 -6.93 -4.95 19.92
C ILE A 11 -8.35 -5.37 20.33
N ASN A 12 -8.96 -6.32 19.59
CA ASN A 12 -10.34 -6.75 19.79
C ASN A 12 -10.49 -8.23 20.20
N PHE A 13 -9.45 -9.05 20.03
CA PHE A 13 -9.50 -10.49 20.33
C PHE A 13 -8.63 -10.85 21.55
N GLY A 14 -7.85 -9.88 22.06
CA GLY A 14 -6.97 -10.08 23.19
C GLY A 14 -5.73 -10.89 22.83
N ALA A 15 -5.23 -11.65 23.80
CA ALA A 15 -4.00 -12.41 23.64
C ALA A 15 -4.17 -13.62 22.69
N GLY A 16 -3.25 -13.75 21.75
CA GLY A 16 -3.12 -14.87 20.83
C GLY A 16 -1.68 -15.39 20.75
N VAL A 17 -1.51 -16.52 20.08
CA VAL A 17 -0.22 -17.17 19.85
C VAL A 17 -0.09 -17.49 18.36
N ILE A 18 1.04 -17.17 17.75
CA ILE A 18 1.27 -17.47 16.35
C ILE A 18 1.44 -18.99 16.18
N ASN A 19 0.57 -19.61 15.39
CA ASN A 19 0.64 -21.04 15.10
C ASN A 19 1.44 -21.32 13.83
N GLU A 20 1.32 -20.46 12.82
CA GLU A 20 2.00 -20.62 11.53
C GLU A 20 2.26 -19.26 10.88
N ILE A 21 3.30 -19.17 10.05
CA ILE A 21 3.57 -18.02 9.20
C ILE A 21 4.00 -18.47 7.81
N ASP A 22 3.34 -17.94 6.79
CA ASP A 22 3.61 -18.16 5.37
C ASP A 22 3.88 -16.81 4.72
N GLY A 23 5.14 -16.35 4.75
CA GLY A 23 5.67 -15.18 4.03
C GLY A 23 4.84 -13.87 4.06
N SER A 24 3.69 -13.85 3.38
CA SER A 24 2.72 -12.75 3.37
C SER A 24 1.57 -12.89 4.37
N LYS A 25 1.42 -14.03 5.06
CA LYS A 25 0.31 -14.34 5.97
C LYS A 25 0.81 -14.97 7.26
N VAL A 26 0.11 -14.68 8.35
CA VAL A 26 0.37 -15.26 9.68
C VAL A 26 -0.93 -15.77 10.27
N TRP A 27 -0.92 -16.96 10.87
CA TRP A 27 -2.04 -17.57 11.56
C TRP A 27 -1.82 -17.44 13.06
N VAL A 28 -2.74 -16.74 13.71
CA VAL A 28 -2.74 -16.51 15.15
C VAL A 28 -3.89 -17.26 15.78
N ASP A 29 -3.60 -18.12 16.75
CA ASP A 29 -4.57 -18.79 17.61
C ASP A 29 -4.94 -17.88 18.78
N PHE A 30 -6.21 -17.47 18.84
CA PHE A 30 -6.75 -16.70 19.96
C PHE A 30 -7.53 -17.60 20.89
N LYS A 31 -7.08 -17.69 22.15
CA LYS A 31 -7.69 -18.56 23.17
C LYS A 31 -9.10 -18.11 23.62
N GLN A 32 -9.46 -16.85 23.40
CA GLN A 32 -10.76 -16.28 23.76
C GLN A 32 -11.79 -16.51 22.64
N GLU A 33 -12.16 -17.78 22.38
CA GLU A 33 -13.33 -18.16 21.58
C GLU A 33 -13.27 -17.89 20.06
N VAL A 34 -12.27 -17.14 19.59
CA VAL A 34 -12.10 -16.77 18.17
C VAL A 34 -11.41 -17.89 17.36
N GLY A 35 -10.51 -18.64 18.01
CA GLY A 35 -9.71 -19.68 17.36
C GLY A 35 -8.61 -19.13 16.45
N ILE A 36 -8.22 -19.91 15.45
CA ILE A 36 -7.12 -19.60 14.54
C ILE A 36 -7.61 -18.63 13.44
N LYS A 37 -6.91 -17.51 13.29
CA LYS A 37 -7.23 -16.50 12.28
C LYS A 37 -5.99 -16.06 11.50
N ALA A 38 -6.15 -15.94 10.18
CA ALA A 38 -5.10 -15.51 9.28
C ALA A 38 -5.09 -13.98 9.12
N PHE A 39 -3.91 -13.38 9.18
CA PHE A 39 -3.67 -11.96 8.97
C PHE A 39 -2.55 -11.73 7.97
N ILE A 40 -2.50 -10.54 7.36
CA ILE A 40 -1.44 -10.17 6.42
C ILE A 40 -0.19 -9.74 7.20
N TYR A 41 0.95 -10.39 6.95
CA TYR A 41 2.24 -10.04 7.53
C TYR A 41 3.07 -9.18 6.55
N PRO A 42 3.79 -8.15 7.02
CA PRO A 42 3.84 -7.64 8.39
C PRO A 42 2.73 -6.62 8.74
N ASP A 43 1.89 -6.22 7.79
CA ASP A 43 0.94 -5.09 7.92
C ASP A 43 0.01 -5.17 9.15
N ALA A 44 -0.45 -6.37 9.50
CA ALA A 44 -1.36 -6.57 10.62
C ALA A 44 -0.77 -6.16 11.97
N PHE A 45 0.56 -6.22 12.15
CA PHE A 45 1.25 -5.84 13.40
C PHE A 45 1.33 -4.32 13.63
N GLY A 46 1.04 -3.51 12.61
CA GLY A 46 0.95 -2.05 12.76
C GLY A 46 -0.45 -1.56 13.12
N LYS A 47 -1.49 -2.33 12.76
CA LYS A 47 -2.91 -1.88 12.87
C LYS A 47 -3.73 -2.67 13.87
N PHE A 48 -3.51 -3.96 13.99
CA PHE A 48 -4.46 -4.87 14.65
C PHE A 48 -3.80 -5.78 15.68
N LEU A 49 -2.57 -6.21 15.41
CA LEU A 49 -1.76 -7.09 16.25
C LEU A 49 -0.61 -6.30 16.87
N LYS A 50 -0.18 -6.72 18.06
CA LYS A 50 1.01 -6.23 18.74
C LYS A 50 1.75 -7.41 19.35
N ALA A 51 3.02 -7.62 19.01
CA ALA A 51 3.83 -8.64 19.66
C ALA A 51 4.08 -8.24 21.12
N VAL A 52 3.95 -9.22 22.03
CA VAL A 52 4.24 -9.01 23.45
C VAL A 52 5.74 -8.82 23.65
N ASN A 53 6.55 -9.50 22.83
CA ASN A 53 7.99 -9.36 22.86
C ASN A 53 8.44 -8.09 22.12
N THR A 54 8.99 -7.12 22.86
CA THR A 54 9.44 -5.83 22.31
C THR A 54 10.51 -5.98 21.23
N THR A 55 11.36 -7.00 21.32
CA THR A 55 12.39 -7.29 20.30
C THR A 55 11.74 -7.70 18.99
N ILE A 56 10.75 -8.59 19.06
CA ILE A 56 9.99 -9.07 17.90
C ILE A 56 9.15 -7.92 17.33
N GLN A 57 8.45 -7.16 18.18
CA GLN A 57 7.68 -6.00 17.76
C GLN A 57 8.53 -5.00 17.00
N ASN A 58 9.72 -4.66 17.50
CA ASN A 58 10.62 -3.73 16.81
C ASN A 58 11.08 -4.29 15.46
N ASN A 59 11.44 -5.57 15.40
CA ASN A 59 11.89 -6.17 14.15
C ASN A 59 10.79 -6.20 13.08
N ILE A 60 9.55 -6.55 13.47
CA ILE A 60 8.40 -6.52 12.56
C ILE A 60 8.08 -5.09 12.14
N MET A 61 8.11 -4.13 13.07
CA MET A 61 7.84 -2.73 12.78
C MET A 61 8.89 -2.15 11.82
N GLU A 62 10.15 -2.53 11.96
CA GLU A 62 11.23 -2.15 11.05
C GLU A 62 11.00 -2.74 9.65
N GLU A 63 10.68 -4.04 9.55
CA GLU A 63 10.37 -4.68 8.27
C GLU A 63 9.15 -4.02 7.58
N LEU A 64 8.10 -3.73 8.36
CA LEU A 64 6.89 -3.06 7.90
C LEU A 64 7.22 -1.66 7.38
N ASN A 65 8.01 -0.88 8.11
CA ASN A 65 8.40 0.47 7.72
C ASN A 65 9.23 0.46 6.43
N ILE A 66 10.16 -0.48 6.26
CA ILE A 66 10.96 -0.63 5.03
C ILE A 66 10.03 -0.92 3.83
N LYS A 67 9.10 -1.88 3.97
CA LYS A 67 8.12 -2.19 2.92
C LYS A 67 7.22 -1.00 2.59
N GLN A 68 6.69 -0.30 3.60
CA GLN A 68 5.81 0.84 3.38
C GLN A 68 6.54 2.01 2.71
N ALA A 69 7.77 2.30 3.11
CA ALA A 69 8.59 3.34 2.51
C ALA A 69 8.85 3.07 1.01
N GLU A 70 9.12 1.83 0.63
CA GLU A 70 9.31 1.45 -0.78
C GLU A 70 8.01 1.60 -1.60
N ILE A 71 6.88 1.13 -1.05
CA ILE A 71 5.57 1.26 -1.70
C ILE A 71 5.20 2.73 -1.87
N GLU A 72 5.39 3.56 -0.84
CA GLU A 72 5.08 4.98 -0.88
C GLU A 72 5.96 5.70 -1.90
N ARG A 73 7.27 5.42 -1.92
CA ARG A 73 8.19 5.99 -2.90
C ARG A 73 7.76 5.65 -4.33
N LYS A 74 7.43 4.38 -4.60
CA LYS A 74 6.97 3.93 -5.91
C LYS A 74 5.62 4.56 -6.31
N ARG A 75 4.72 4.76 -5.35
CA ARG A 75 3.44 5.42 -5.57
C ARG A 75 3.63 6.90 -5.92
N LYS A 76 4.51 7.59 -5.19
CA LYS A 76 4.83 9.00 -5.42
C LYS A 76 5.48 9.22 -6.80
N GLU A 77 6.37 8.33 -7.21
CA GLU A 77 7.01 8.39 -8.54
C GLU A 77 5.99 8.21 -9.67
N LYS A 78 5.09 7.23 -9.54
CA LYS A 78 3.98 7.06 -10.50
C LYS A 78 3.03 8.24 -10.56
N GLU A 79 2.72 8.85 -9.42
CA GLU A 79 1.83 10.01 -9.36
C GLU A 79 2.46 11.24 -10.04
N LEU A 80 3.76 11.47 -9.82
CA LEU A 80 4.52 12.51 -10.51
C LEU A 80 4.55 12.27 -12.03
N GLU A 81 4.81 11.05 -12.47
CA GLU A 81 4.84 10.71 -13.91
C GLU A 81 3.46 10.85 -14.55
N ALA A 82 2.39 10.42 -13.87
CA ALA A 82 1.02 10.60 -14.33
C ALA A 82 0.65 12.09 -14.45
N ALA A 83 0.98 12.89 -13.44
CA ALA A 83 0.73 14.34 -13.45
C ALA A 83 1.50 15.06 -14.56
N GLU A 84 2.74 14.64 -14.86
CA GLU A 84 3.54 15.21 -15.94
C GLU A 84 2.98 14.84 -17.33
N LEU A 85 2.52 13.60 -17.49
CA LEU A 85 1.86 13.14 -18.71
C LEU A 85 0.56 13.90 -18.98
N GLU A 86 -0.24 14.16 -17.95
CA GLU A 86 -1.47 14.97 -18.05
C GLU A 86 -1.17 16.42 -18.49
N LYS A 87 -0.19 17.08 -17.87
CA LYS A 87 0.22 18.44 -18.28
C LYS A 87 0.68 18.51 -19.74
N LYS A 88 1.36 17.48 -20.23
CA LYS A 88 1.84 17.39 -21.62
C LYS A 88 0.72 17.10 -22.63
N LYS A 89 -0.31 16.35 -22.23
CA LYS A 89 -1.52 16.13 -23.03
C LYS A 89 -2.39 17.39 -23.13
N GLU A 90 -2.46 18.18 -22.06
CA GLU A 90 -3.23 19.42 -22.06
C GLU A 90 -2.61 20.47 -23.01
N SER A 91 -1.29 20.63 -22.98
CA SER A 91 -0.57 21.62 -23.81
C SER A 91 -0.53 21.28 -25.32
N THR A 92 -0.73 20.02 -25.70
CA THR A 92 -0.82 19.61 -27.13
C THR A 92 -2.21 19.80 -27.74
N THR A 93 -3.27 19.86 -26.93
CA THR A 93 -4.64 20.08 -27.39
C THR A 93 -4.92 21.54 -27.73
N VAL A 94 -4.26 22.49 -27.06
CA VAL A 94 -4.46 23.94 -27.32
C VAL A 94 -3.87 24.38 -28.66
N LYS A 95 -2.76 23.76 -29.13
CA LYS A 95 -2.12 24.14 -30.41
C LYS A 95 -2.85 23.68 -31.67
N LYS A 96 -3.73 22.67 -31.61
CA LYS A 96 -4.45 22.16 -32.80
C LYS A 96 -5.69 22.97 -33.20
N LYS A 97 -6.16 23.90 -32.35
CA LYS A 97 -7.36 24.71 -32.67
C LYS A 97 -7.06 25.99 -33.46
N SER A 98 -5.78 26.36 -33.63
CA SER A 98 -5.37 27.64 -34.21
C SER A 98 -5.15 27.62 -35.72
N THR A 99 -5.07 26.47 -36.39
CA THR A 99 -4.64 26.38 -37.80
C THR A 99 -5.76 26.14 -38.83
N THR A 100 -7.03 26.00 -38.45
CA THR A 100 -8.13 25.69 -39.39
C THR A 100 -9.01 26.89 -39.79
N ARG A 101 -8.61 28.14 -39.51
CA ARG A 101 -9.44 29.33 -39.86
C ARG A 101 -9.01 30.10 -41.12
N VAL A 102 -8.14 29.54 -41.97
CA VAL A 102 -7.65 30.20 -43.20
C VAL A 102 -7.95 29.40 -44.47
N THR A 103 -9.18 28.90 -44.68
CA THR A 103 -9.57 28.33 -46.00
C THR A 103 -11.07 28.42 -46.29
N LYS A 104 -11.72 29.56 -46.03
CA LYS A 104 -13.04 29.82 -46.68
C LYS A 104 -13.39 31.29 -46.80
N LYS A 105 -12.88 31.93 -47.85
CA LYS A 105 -13.61 32.95 -48.61
C LYS A 105 -12.93 33.13 -49.97
N LYS A 106 -13.34 32.28 -50.90
CA LYS A 106 -13.25 32.55 -52.34
C LYS A 106 -14.69 32.75 -52.82
N ILE A 107 -14.87 33.65 -53.79
CA ILE A 107 -16.05 33.85 -54.65
C ILE A 107 -17.12 34.78 -54.03
N THR A 108 -17.29 36.02 -54.51
CA THR A 108 -18.13 36.51 -55.64
C THR A 108 -17.91 38.04 -55.67
N SER A 109 -18.08 38.85 -56.71
CA SER A 109 -18.48 38.80 -58.11
C SER A 109 -17.97 40.11 -58.72
#